data_AF-A0A350HA35-F1
#
_entry.id   AF-A0A350HA35-F1
#
_cell.length_a   1.000
_cell.length_b   1.000
_cell.length_c   1.000
_cell.angle_alpha   90.00
_cell.angle_beta   90.00
_cell.angle_gamma   90.00
#
_symmetry.space_group_name_H-M   'P 1'
#
loop_
_entity.id
_entity.type
_entity.pdbx_description
1 polymer ?
#
loop_
_entity_poly.entity_id
_entity_poly.type
_entity_poly.pdbx_seq_one_letter_code
_entity_poly.pdbx_strand_id
1 'polypeptide(L)'
;MDEKQSIEQRLRIENEVKGSASWFYWIAALSILNSIIFMFNLNWNFVIGLGVTQLLDFAGRAFSDNFISGIKYLSLSLNIILSAVFIVIGLYANKASRKAFIIGMILYGLDTIVFILAFDLLGIGFHIFAIYFMFRGFQACAKMKNIINTEETAEK
;
A
#
# COMPACT_ATOMS: atom_id res chain seq x y z
N MET A 1 4.48 36.41 -4.76
CA MET A 1 3.69 35.58 -3.84
C MET A 1 4.06 36.03 -2.44
N ASP A 2 3.09 36.28 -1.56
CA ASP A 2 3.38 36.62 -0.17
C ASP A 2 4.17 35.46 0.48
N GLU A 3 5.18 35.75 1.29
CA GLU A 3 6.06 34.74 1.92
C GLU A 3 5.25 33.71 2.72
N LYS A 4 4.18 34.18 3.36
CA LYS A 4 3.23 33.30 4.05
C LYS A 4 2.56 32.31 3.10
N GLN A 5 2.20 32.75 1.89
CA GLN A 5 1.53 31.90 0.89
C GLN A 5 2.47 30.82 0.34
N SER A 6 3.77 31.11 0.16
CA SER A 6 4.73 30.11 -0.33
C SER A 6 4.97 29.01 0.71
N ILE A 7 5.09 29.38 1.99
CA ILE A 7 5.26 28.44 3.10
C ILE A 7 4.02 27.55 3.26
N GLU A 8 2.81 28.13 3.23
CA GLU A 8 1.56 27.37 3.32
C GLU A 8 1.42 26.36 2.18
N GLN A 9 1.79 26.74 0.95
CA GLN A 9 1.76 25.84 -0.20
C GLN A 9 2.74 24.67 -0.06
N ARG A 10 3.96 24.93 0.41
CA ARG A 10 4.97 23.88 0.66
C ARG A 10 4.49 22.87 1.70
N LEU A 11 4.00 23.36 2.84
CA LEU A 11 3.48 22.52 3.91
C LEU A 11 2.31 21.67 3.44
N ARG A 12 1.40 22.25 2.64
CA ARG A 12 0.27 21.51 2.07
C ARG A 12 0.73 20.37 1.16
N ILE A 13 1.68 20.60 0.27
CA ILE A 13 2.18 19.56 -0.64
C ILE A 13 2.95 18.48 0.12
N GLU A 14 3.76 18.87 1.11
CA GLU A 14 4.45 17.91 1.97
C GLU A 14 3.47 17.01 2.73
N ASN A 15 2.40 17.60 3.29
CA ASN A 15 1.32 16.85 3.94
C ASN A 15 0.59 15.93 2.96
N GLU A 16 0.35 16.36 1.72
CA GLU A 16 -0.23 15.50 0.68
C GLU A 16 0.67 14.30 0.36
N VAL A 17 1.99 14.50 0.27
CA VAL A 17 2.96 13.41 0.07
C VAL A 17 2.94 12.44 1.24
N LYS A 18 3.07 12.93 2.48
CA LYS A 18 3.09 12.09 3.69
C LYS A 18 1.78 11.33 3.89
N GLY A 19 0.64 12.01 3.71
CA GLY A 19 -0.68 11.39 3.78
C GLY A 19 -0.84 10.28 2.75
N SER A 20 -0.36 10.50 1.52
CA SER A 20 -0.40 9.48 0.46
C SER A 20 0.57 8.31 0.74
N ALA A 21 1.77 8.60 1.25
CA ALA A 21 2.75 7.57 1.61
C ALA A 21 2.29 6.70 2.80
N SER A 22 1.43 7.24 3.68
CA SER A 22 0.88 6.50 4.81
C SER A 22 0.07 5.26 4.40
N TRP A 23 -0.49 5.26 3.18
CA TRP A 23 -1.22 4.11 2.64
C TRP A 23 -0.37 2.84 2.54
N PHE A 24 0.94 2.96 2.28
CA PHE A 24 1.84 1.81 2.30
C PHE A 24 1.95 1.18 3.70
N TYR A 25 1.93 1.99 4.75
CA TYR A 25 1.91 1.47 6.13
C TYR A 25 0.56 0.90 6.51
N TRP A 26 -0.54 1.52 6.07
CA TRP A 26 -1.88 0.98 6.28
C TRP A 26 -2.03 -0.39 5.64
N ILE A 27 -1.55 -0.57 4.41
CA ILE A 27 -1.55 -1.88 3.74
C ILE A 27 -0.76 -2.90 4.54
N ALA A 28 0.47 -2.56 4.97
CA ALA A 28 1.27 -3.47 5.78
C ALA A 28 0.59 -3.83 7.11
N ALA A 29 0.04 -2.84 7.82
CA ALA A 29 -0.63 -3.02 9.10
C ALA A 29 -1.89 -3.88 8.97
N LEU A 30 -2.74 -3.59 7.98
CA LEU A 30 -3.96 -4.36 7.70
C LEU A 30 -3.63 -5.79 7.28
N SER A 31 -2.54 -5.99 6.53
CA SER A 31 -2.08 -7.32 6.12
C SER A 31 -1.58 -8.15 7.30
N ILE A 32 -0.80 -7.55 8.20
CA ILE A 32 -0.36 -8.22 9.44
C ILE A 32 -1.57 -8.55 10.32
N LEU A 33 -2.49 -7.59 10.49
CA LEU A 33 -3.71 -7.80 11.26
C LEU A 33 -4.54 -8.97 10.69
N ASN A 34 -4.66 -9.05 9.36
CA ASN A 34 -5.36 -10.14 8.70
C ASN A 34 -4.71 -11.51 8.98
N SER A 35 -3.38 -11.59 8.94
CA SER A 35 -2.64 -12.80 9.32
C SER A 35 -2.86 -13.22 10.77
N ILE A 36 -2.95 -12.28 11.71
CA ILE A 36 -3.24 -12.57 13.11
C ILE A 36 -4.65 -13.17 13.24
N ILE A 37 -5.65 -12.54 12.63
CA ILE A 37 -7.05 -13.01 12.64
C ILE A 37 -7.14 -14.46 12.11
N PHE A 38 -6.47 -14.74 10.99
CA PHE A 38 -6.42 -16.06 10.38
C PHE A 38 -5.71 -17.11 11.27
N MET A 39 -4.68 -16.71 12.02
CA MET A 39 -3.95 -17.60 12.93
C MET A 39 -4.83 -18.03 14.11
N PHE A 40 -5.67 -17.13 14.63
CA PHE A 40 -6.56 -17.40 15.76
C PHE A 40 -7.90 -18.03 15.36
N ASN A 41 -8.10 -18.40 14.09
CA ASN A 41 -9.37 -18.93 13.56
C ASN A 41 -10.58 -18.08 13.98
N LEU A 42 -10.40 -16.77 14.07
CA LEU A 42 -11.53 -15.87 14.29
C LEU A 42 -12.37 -15.93 13.01
N ASN A 43 -13.65 -16.31 13.12
CA ASN A 43 -14.59 -16.47 12.00
C ASN A 43 -14.96 -15.14 11.28
N TRP A 44 -14.07 -14.16 11.34
CA TRP A 44 -14.16 -12.92 10.60
C TRP A 44 -13.39 -13.05 9.30
N ASN A 45 -14.14 -13.10 8.19
CA ASN A 45 -13.58 -12.96 6.85
C ASN A 45 -13.15 -11.50 6.68
N PHE A 46 -11.93 -11.17 7.12
CA PHE A 46 -11.40 -9.82 6.99
C PHE A 46 -10.90 -9.62 5.55
N VAL A 47 -11.73 -8.96 4.75
CA VAL A 47 -11.64 -8.82 3.28
C VAL A 47 -10.56 -7.81 2.85
N ILE A 48 -9.78 -7.27 3.79
CA ILE A 48 -8.89 -6.13 3.58
C ILE A 48 -7.45 -6.51 3.99
N GLY A 49 -6.54 -6.53 3.02
CA GLY A 49 -5.13 -6.92 3.20
C GLY A 49 -4.49 -7.34 1.87
N LEU A 50 -3.38 -8.08 1.93
CA LEU A 50 -2.76 -8.69 0.76
C LEU A 50 -3.54 -9.92 0.25
N GLY A 51 -3.48 -10.17 -1.05
CA GLY A 51 -4.21 -11.25 -1.74
C GLY A 51 -3.81 -12.67 -1.32
N VAL A 52 -2.74 -12.83 -0.54
CA VAL A 52 -2.24 -14.12 -0.08
C VAL A 52 -3.31 -14.94 0.65
N THR A 53 -4.19 -14.30 1.43
CA THR A 53 -5.27 -14.98 2.15
C THR A 53 -6.34 -15.54 1.20
N GLN A 54 -6.69 -14.79 0.14
CA GLN A 54 -7.62 -15.24 -0.91
C GLN A 54 -7.11 -16.50 -1.62
N LEU A 55 -5.79 -16.59 -1.83
CA LEU A 55 -5.16 -17.74 -2.47
C LEU A 55 -5.27 -19.01 -1.60
N LEU A 56 -5.17 -18.87 -0.27
CA LEU A 56 -5.38 -19.97 0.67
C LEU A 56 -6.83 -20.46 0.65
N ASP A 57 -7.79 -19.55 0.65
CA ASP A 57 -9.21 -19.91 0.64
C ASP A 57 -9.58 -20.64 -0.66
N PHE A 58 -8.98 -20.24 -1.79
CA PHE A 58 -9.11 -20.96 -3.05
C PHE A 58 -8.47 -22.36 -2.97
N ALA A 59 -7.24 -22.46 -2.45
CA ALA A 59 -6.55 -23.75 -2.30
C ALA A 59 -7.30 -24.69 -1.35
N GLY A 60 -7.86 -24.18 -0.25
CA GLY A 60 -8.59 -24.98 0.73
C GLY A 60 -9.89 -25.58 0.21
N ARG A 61 -10.48 -24.99 -0.84
CA ARG A 61 -11.62 -25.59 -1.55
C ARG A 61 -11.21 -26.70 -2.54
N ALA A 62 -9.95 -26.73 -2.96
CA ALA A 62 -9.44 -27.64 -3.98
C ALA A 62 -8.62 -28.82 -3.42
N PHE A 63 -8.10 -28.72 -2.20
CA PHE A 63 -7.17 -29.70 -1.61
C PHE A 63 -7.61 -30.12 -0.19
N SER A 64 -7.11 -31.27 0.30
CA SER A 64 -7.47 -31.82 1.62
C SER A 64 -6.82 -31.08 2.80
N ASP A 65 -7.44 -31.16 3.98
CA ASP A 65 -7.06 -30.41 5.21
C ASP A 65 -5.59 -30.58 5.63
N ASN A 66 -5.00 -31.76 5.39
CA ASN A 66 -3.59 -32.03 5.73
C ASN A 66 -2.61 -31.22 4.85
N PHE A 67 -2.99 -30.91 3.60
CA PHE A 67 -2.19 -30.07 2.70
C PHE A 67 -2.26 -28.58 3.10
N ILE A 68 -3.42 -28.14 3.58
CA ILE A 68 -3.67 -26.75 3.99
C ILE A 68 -2.78 -26.33 5.16
N SER A 69 -2.52 -27.24 6.10
CA SER A 69 -1.71 -26.95 7.30
C SER A 69 -0.26 -26.53 6.97
N GLY A 70 0.36 -27.15 5.95
CA GLY A 70 1.70 -26.79 5.50
C GLY A 70 1.74 -25.46 4.74
N ILE A 71 0.70 -25.17 3.96
CA ILE A 71 0.60 -23.92 3.18
C ILE A 71 0.32 -22.72 4.09
N LYS A 72 -0.43 -22.91 5.19
CA LYS A 72 -0.76 -21.84 6.17
C LYS A 72 0.48 -21.12 6.73
N TYR A 73 1.56 -21.85 7.03
CA TYR A 73 2.79 -21.23 7.52
C TYR A 73 3.57 -20.51 6.42
N LEU A 74 3.56 -21.06 5.20
CA LEU A 74 4.19 -20.43 4.04
C LEU A 74 3.49 -19.11 3.68
N SER A 75 2.16 -19.09 3.64
CA SER A 75 1.38 -17.88 3.38
C SER A 75 1.58 -16.80 4.43
N LEU A 76 1.66 -17.18 5.70
CA LEU A 76 1.96 -16.24 6.79
C LEU A 76 3.34 -15.59 6.59
N SER A 77 4.34 -16.41 6.25
CA SER A 77 5.71 -15.94 6.03
C SER A 77 5.79 -14.98 4.85
N LEU A 78 5.14 -15.32 3.73
CA LEU A 78 5.05 -14.44 2.55
C LEU A 78 4.33 -13.13 2.87
N ASN A 79 3.23 -13.17 3.64
CA ASN A 79 2.49 -11.98 4.03
C ASN A 79 3.33 -11.03 4.89
N ILE A 80 4.11 -11.55 5.84
CA ILE A 80 5.04 -10.76 6.66
C ILE A 80 6.12 -10.11 5.79
N ILE A 81 6.70 -10.87 4.85
CA ILE A 81 7.73 -10.36 3.93
C ILE A 81 7.17 -9.23 3.05
N LEU A 82 6.01 -9.44 2.44
CA LEU A 82 5.37 -8.43 1.60
C LEU A 82 4.98 -7.18 2.41
N SER A 83 4.48 -7.36 3.63
CA SER A 83 4.19 -6.24 4.54
C SER A 83 5.44 -5.43 4.86
N ALA A 84 6.58 -6.10 5.11
CA ALA A 84 7.86 -5.42 5.31
C ALA A 84 8.32 -4.66 4.06
N VAL A 85 8.14 -5.22 2.86
CA VAL A 85 8.42 -4.52 1.60
C VAL A 85 7.58 -3.25 1.48
N PHE A 86 6.28 -3.30 1.79
CA PHE A 86 5.43 -2.12 1.78
C PHE A 86 5.86 -1.07 2.81
N ILE A 87 6.31 -1.46 4.01
CA ILE A 87 6.89 -0.54 4.98
C ILE A 87 8.12 0.16 4.39
N VAL A 88 9.04 -0.59 3.79
CA VAL A 88 10.25 -0.01 3.18
C VAL A 88 9.89 0.97 2.07
N ILE A 89 8.95 0.61 1.19
CA ILE A 89 8.44 1.50 0.14
C ILE A 89 7.85 2.78 0.76
N GLY A 90 7.06 2.64 1.83
CA GLY A 90 6.50 3.76 2.59
C GLY A 90 7.57 4.71 3.13
N LEU A 91 8.69 4.17 3.64
CA LEU A 91 9.80 4.99 4.15
C LEU A 91 10.44 5.84 3.05
N TYR A 92 10.63 5.28 1.86
CA TYR A 92 11.14 6.04 0.71
C TYR A 92 10.09 6.99 0.11
N ALA A 93 8.81 6.60 0.09
CA ALA A 93 7.72 7.44 -0.39
C ALA A 93 7.53 8.69 0.48
N ASN A 94 7.72 8.58 1.80
CA ASN A 94 7.70 9.73 2.73
C ASN A 94 8.81 10.76 2.46
N LYS A 95 9.91 10.33 1.83
CA LYS A 95 10.99 11.21 1.35
C LYS A 95 10.69 11.78 -0.03
N ALA A 96 9.42 11.82 -0.43
CA ALA A 96 8.94 12.26 -1.74
C ALA A 96 9.59 11.55 -2.95
N SER A 97 9.96 10.27 -2.77
CA SER A 97 10.49 9.46 -3.87
C SER A 97 9.37 9.03 -4.83
N ARG A 98 9.30 9.67 -6.01
CA ARG A 98 8.37 9.27 -7.09
C ARG A 98 8.56 7.80 -7.50
N LYS A 99 9.81 7.31 -7.49
CA LYS A 99 10.12 5.91 -7.81
C LYS A 99 9.48 4.95 -6.81
N ALA A 100 9.51 5.28 -5.53
CA ALA A 100 8.87 4.47 -4.49
C ALA A 100 7.35 4.38 -4.69
N PHE A 101 6.69 5.50 -5.01
CA PHE A 101 5.26 5.48 -5.35
C PHE A 101 4.95 4.59 -6.55
N ILE A 102 5.74 4.68 -7.64
CA ILE A 102 5.54 3.84 -8.83
C ILE A 102 5.69 2.36 -8.48
N ILE A 103 6.78 1.98 -7.81
CA ILE A 103 7.04 0.58 -7.44
C ILE A 103 5.91 0.05 -6.54
N GLY A 104 5.50 0.83 -5.53
CA GLY A 104 4.42 0.45 -4.64
C GLY A 104 3.07 0.29 -5.35
N MET A 105 2.71 1.22 -6.24
CA MET A 105 1.48 1.12 -7.03
C MET A 105 1.49 -0.09 -7.97
N ILE A 106 2.63 -0.41 -8.60
CA ILE A 106 2.75 -1.60 -9.46
C ILE A 106 2.58 -2.87 -8.62
N LEU A 107 3.30 -3.00 -7.50
CA LEU A 107 3.20 -4.18 -6.63
C LEU A 107 1.77 -4.36 -6.10
N TYR A 108 1.14 -3.29 -5.64
CA TYR A 108 -0.22 -3.35 -5.10
C TYR A 108 -1.29 -3.55 -6.20
N GLY A 109 -1.04 -3.03 -7.41
CA GLY A 109 -1.85 -3.33 -8.59
C GLY A 109 -1.77 -4.80 -9.00
N LEU A 110 -0.59 -5.42 -8.94
CA LEU A 110 -0.43 -6.86 -9.16
C LEU A 110 -1.18 -7.68 -8.09
N ASP A 111 -1.13 -7.25 -6.83
CA ASP A 111 -1.88 -7.89 -5.75
C ASP A 111 -3.40 -7.82 -5.98
N THR A 112 -3.88 -6.71 -6.55
CA THR A 112 -5.31 -6.54 -6.92
C THR A 112 -5.79 -7.63 -7.89
N ILE A 113 -4.92 -8.16 -8.76
CA ILE A 113 -5.27 -9.24 -9.70
C ILE A 113 -5.73 -10.49 -8.94
N VAL A 114 -5.13 -10.78 -7.78
CA VAL A 114 -5.52 -11.93 -6.95
C VAL A 114 -6.97 -11.79 -6.47
N PHE A 115 -7.38 -10.59 -6.07
CA PHE A 115 -8.75 -10.30 -5.65
C PHE A 115 -9.75 -10.36 -6.81
N ILE A 116 -9.35 -9.94 -8.02
CA ILE A 116 -10.16 -10.08 -9.23
C ILE A 116 -10.42 -11.56 -9.53
N LEU A 117 -9.39 -12.40 -9.48
CA LEU A 117 -9.53 -13.85 -9.70
C LEU A 117 -10.41 -14.52 -8.64
N ALA A 118 -10.41 -13.99 -7.42
CA ALA A 118 -11.26 -14.45 -6.34
C ALA A 118 -12.68 -13.84 -6.33
N PHE A 119 -13.01 -12.97 -7.29
CA PHE A 119 -14.28 -12.23 -7.39
C PHE A 119 -14.63 -11.42 -6.12
N ASP A 120 -13.63 -10.94 -5.40
CA ASP A 120 -13.82 -10.16 -4.19
C ASP A 120 -13.97 -8.66 -4.51
N LEU A 121 -15.21 -8.23 -4.71
CA LEU A 121 -15.54 -6.84 -5.04
C LEU A 121 -15.10 -5.84 -3.96
N LEU A 122 -15.19 -6.21 -2.69
CA LEU A 122 -14.83 -5.31 -1.59
C LEU A 122 -13.32 -5.14 -1.51
N GLY A 123 -12.56 -6.23 -1.64
CA GLY A 123 -11.10 -6.20 -1.75
C GLY A 123 -10.64 -5.37 -2.95
N ILE A 124 -11.22 -5.58 -4.14
CA ILE A 124 -10.92 -4.78 -5.34
C ILE A 124 -11.20 -3.29 -5.10
N GLY A 125 -12.35 -2.95 -4.52
CA GLY A 125 -12.71 -1.56 -4.22
C GLY A 125 -11.72 -0.89 -3.28
N PHE A 126 -11.30 -1.58 -2.22
CA PHE A 126 -10.29 -1.09 -1.29
C PHE A 126 -8.93 -0.87 -1.98
N HIS A 127 -8.52 -1.80 -2.85
CA HIS A 127 -7.25 -1.68 -3.58
C HIS A 127 -7.24 -0.46 -4.51
N ILE A 128 -8.31 -0.28 -5.30
CA ILE A 128 -8.46 0.90 -6.17
C ILE A 128 -8.43 2.19 -5.35
N PHE A 129 -9.11 2.21 -4.20
CA PHE A 129 -9.12 3.36 -3.30
C PHE A 129 -7.73 3.72 -2.79
N ALA A 130 -6.96 2.75 -2.29
CA ALA A 130 -5.60 2.98 -1.83
C ALA A 130 -4.66 3.40 -2.98
N ILE A 131 -4.75 2.76 -4.16
CA ILE A 131 -3.98 3.16 -5.36
C ILE A 131 -4.28 4.61 -5.75
N TYR A 132 -5.54 5.04 -5.67
CA TYR A 132 -5.92 6.42 -5.94
C TYR A 132 -5.18 7.41 -5.03
N PHE A 133 -5.08 7.15 -3.72
CA PHE A 133 -4.30 8.03 -2.83
C PHE A 133 -2.80 7.97 -3.10
N MET A 134 -2.24 6.79 -3.38
CA MET A 134 -0.82 6.68 -3.77
C MET A 134 -0.53 7.51 -5.03
N PHE A 135 -1.45 7.49 -6.00
CA PHE A 135 -1.33 8.28 -7.22
C PHE A 135 -1.36 9.80 -6.94
N ARG A 136 -2.17 10.25 -5.98
CA ARG A 136 -2.12 11.65 -5.50
C ARG A 136 -0.75 12.00 -4.92
N GLY A 137 -0.14 11.10 -4.14
CA GLY A 137 1.21 11.27 -3.61
C GLY A 137 2.27 11.38 -4.71
N PHE A 138 2.16 10.54 -5.75
CA PHE A 138 3.02 10.61 -6.93
C PHE A 138 2.94 11.97 -7.63
N GLN A 139 1.74 12.52 -7.81
CA GLN A 139 1.55 13.85 -8.39
C GLN A 139 2.09 14.95 -7.47
N ALA A 140 1.86 14.85 -6.16
CA ALA A 140 2.35 15.82 -5.18
C ALA A 140 3.89 15.90 -5.17
N CYS A 141 4.59 14.77 -5.34
CA CYS A 141 6.04 14.77 -5.48
C CYS A 141 6.53 15.55 -6.71
N ALA A 142 5.79 15.51 -7.83
CA ALA A 142 6.13 16.29 -9.01
C ALA A 142 5.93 17.81 -8.76
N LYS A 143 4.85 18.19 -8.07
CA LYS A 143 4.60 19.58 -7.67
C LYS A 143 5.70 20.10 -6.73
N MET A 144 6.12 19.30 -5.74
CA MET A 144 7.15 19.67 -4.78
C MET A 144 8.50 19.94 -5.47
N LYS A 145 8.89 19.12 -6.43
CA LYS A 145 10.12 19.32 -7.21
C LYS A 145 10.11 20.64 -7.98
N ASN A 146 8.98 21.02 -8.57
CA ASN A 146 8.86 22.28 -9.30
C ASN A 146 9.04 23.50 -8.39
N ILE A 147 8.44 23.47 -7.19
CA ILE A 147 8.57 24.57 -6.20
C ILE A 147 10.01 24.74 -5.74
N ILE A 148 10.70 23.64 -5.43
CA ILE A 148 12.11 23.68 -5.00
C ILE A 148 12.99 24.29 -6.09
N ASN A 149 12.80 23.87 -7.35
CA ASN A 149 13.57 24.40 -8.47
C ASN A 149 13.33 25.91 -8.69
N THR A 150 12.08 26.38 -8.55
CA THR A 150 11.75 27.80 -8.73
C THR A 150 12.40 28.69 -7.66
N GLU A 151 12.49 28.22 -6.43
CA GLU A 151 13.17 28.98 -5.36
C GLU A 151 14.68 29.03 -5.56
N GLU A 152 15.32 27.92 -5.95
CA GLU A 152 16.76 27.91 -6.24
C GLU A 152 17.14 28.84 -7.40
N THR A 153 16.24 29.05 -8.37
CA THR A 153 16.44 30.03 -9.45
C THR A 153 16.18 31.48 -9.04
N ALA A 154 15.39 31.72 -7.98
CA ALA A 154 15.08 33.06 -7.51
C ALA A 154 16.15 33.62 -6.54
N GLU A 155 16.94 32.73 -5.91
CA GLU A 155 18.06 33.09 -5.03
C GLU A 155 19.40 33.33 -5.77
N LYS A 156 19.48 33.01 -7.08
CA LYS A 156 20.66 33.22 -7.94
C LYS A 156 20.54 34.51 -8.73
#